data_AF-A0A5K1GJB4-F1
#
_entry.id   AF-A0A5K1GJB4-F1
#
_cell.length_a   1.000
_cell.length_b   1.000
_cell.length_c   1.000
_cell.angle_alpha   90.00
_cell.angle_beta   90.00
_cell.angle_gamma   90.00
#
_symmetry.space_group_name_H-M   'P 1'
#
loop_
_entity.id
_entity.type
_entity.pdbx_description
1 polymer ?
#
loop_
_entity_poly.entity_id
_entity_poly.type
_entity_poly.pdbx_seq_one_letter_code
_entity_poly.pdbx_strand_id
1 'polypeptide(L)' 'VHKMSLEEKKALLFFTTGNDRAPIGGLGSLPFVIIRNGDDTD' A
#
# COMPACT_ATOMS: atom_id res chain seq x y z
N VAL A 1 -5.07 2.08 -7.73
CA VAL A 1 -3.91 1.17 -7.57
C VAL A 1 -3.36 0.65 -8.90
N HIS A 2 -4.10 -0.17 -9.67
CA HIS A 2 -3.49 -0.80 -10.87
C HIS A 2 -3.06 0.18 -11.97
N LYS A 3 -3.78 1.29 -12.12
CA LYS A 3 -3.49 2.38 -13.08
C LYS A 3 -2.41 3.37 -12.62
N MET A 4 -1.94 3.27 -11.37
CA MET A 4 -0.88 4.16 -10.85
C MET A 4 0.43 3.89 -11.59
N SER A 5 1.20 4.95 -11.78
CA SER A 5 2.60 4.89 -12.23
C SER A 5 3.45 4.07 -11.25
N LEU A 6 4.66 3.68 -11.67
CA LEU A 6 5.57 2.94 -10.80
C LEU A 6 5.96 3.75 -9.56
N GLU A 7 6.19 5.05 -9.72
CA GLU A 7 6.59 5.94 -8.62
C GLU A 7 5.46 6.11 -7.60
N GLU A 8 4.22 6.28 -8.05
CA GLU A 8 3.07 6.32 -7.14
C GLU A 8 2.85 4.98 -6.42
N LYS A 9 3.11 3.84 -7.07
CA LYS A 9 3.03 2.51 -6.42
C LYS A 9 4.09 2.36 -5.32
N LYS A 10 5.32 2.81 -5.56
CA LYS A 10 6.39 2.82 -4.55
C LYS A 10 6.05 3.76 -3.40
N ALA A 11 5.52 4.96 -3.70
CA ALA A 11 5.11 5.91 -2.68
C ALA A 11 3.99 5.34 -1.79
N LEU A 12 3.00 4.65 -2.37
CA LEU A 12 1.96 3.97 -1.60
C LEU A 12 2.54 2.86 -0.70
N LEU A 13 3.46 2.05 -1.23
CA LEU A 13 4.10 0.99 -0.45
C LEU A 13 4.89 1.58 0.71
N PHE A 14 5.67 2.63 0.46
CA PHE A 14 6.42 3.34 1.50
C PHE A 14 5.50 3.98 2.55
N PHE A 15 4.41 4.62 2.12
CA PHE A 15 3.44 5.23 3.03
C PHE A 15 2.80 4.22 3.99
N THR A 16 2.47 3.03 3.48
CA THR A 16 1.76 1.99 4.25
C THR A 16 2.67 1.04 5.02
N THR A 17 3.95 0.92 4.63
CA THR A 17 4.87 -0.08 5.20
C THR A 17 6.22 0.48 5.67
N GLY A 18 6.51 1.76 5.39
CA GLY A 18 7.82 2.37 5.62
C GLY A 18 8.93 1.90 4.67
N ASN A 19 8.61 1.13 3.63
CA ASN A 19 9.56 0.59 2.67
C ASN A 19 8.97 0.60 1.25
N ASP A 20 9.78 0.82 0.22
CA ASP A 20 9.34 0.84 -1.18
C ASP A 20 9.63 -0.49 -1.92
N ARG A 21 10.14 -1.50 -1.21
CA ARG A 21 10.47 -2.82 -1.75
C ARG A 21 9.59 -3.93 -1.19
N ALA A 22 9.37 -4.94 -2.02
CA ALA A 22 8.69 -6.16 -1.60
C ALA A 22 9.57 -6.99 -0.65
N PRO A 23 8.98 -7.69 0.34
CA PRO A 23 9.69 -8.65 1.16
C PRO A 23 10.08 -9.89 0.33
N ILE A 24 10.88 -10.77 0.94
CA ILE A 24 11.11 -12.11 0.39
C ILE A 24 9.75 -12.83 0.28
N GLY A 25 9.46 -13.39 -0.89
CA GLY A 25 8.14 -13.95 -1.22
C GLY A 25 7.19 -12.99 -1.96
N GLY A 26 7.62 -11.74 -2.21
CA GLY A 26 6.86 -10.76 -3.00
C GLY A 26 5.77 -10.05 -2.19
N LEU A 27 5.01 -9.16 -2.84
CA LEU A 27 4.00 -8.35 -2.16
C LEU A 27 2.81 -9.16 -1.60
N GLY A 28 2.60 -10.39 -2.08
CA GLY A 28 1.53 -11.26 -1.60
C GLY A 28 1.77 -11.85 -0.21
N SER A 29 3.03 -11.87 0.27
CA SER A 29 3.36 -12.30 1.63
C SER A 29 3.27 -11.17 2.66
N LEU A 30 3.09 -9.91 2.21
CA LEU A 30 2.95 -8.76 3.08
C LEU A 30 1.54 -8.71 3.70
N PRO A 31 1.41 -8.63 5.03
CA PRO A 31 0.11 -8.42 5.67
C PRO A 31 -0.36 -6.96 5.45
N PHE A 32 -1.09 -6.74 4.37
CA PHE A 32 -1.65 -5.43 3.99
C PHE A 32 -3.13 -5.34 4.38
N VAL A 33 -3.46 -4.52 5.37
CA VAL A 33 -4.81 -4.40 5.93
C VAL A 33 -5.40 -3.03 5.58
N ILE A 34 -6.63 -3.02 5.04
CA ILE A 34 -7.40 -1.80 4.82
C ILE A 34 -8.53 -1.77 5.84
N ILE A 35 -8.59 -0.70 6.63
CA ILE A 35 -9.61 -0.49 7.65
C ILE A 35 -10.44 0.73 7.24
N ARG A 36 -11.76 0.63 7.35
CA ARG A 36 -12.67 1.77 7.14
C ARG A 36 -12.39 2.83 8.21
N ASN A 37 -12.13 4.07 7.79
CA ASN A 37 -11.93 5.20 8.68
C ASN A 37 -13.18 6.10 8.68
N GLY A 38 -14.14 5.79 9.56
CA GLY A 38 -15.37 6.57 9.69
C GLY A 38 -16.34 6.45 8.51
N ASP A 39 -17.36 7.30 8.53
CA ASP A 39 -18.26 7.51 7.39
C ASP A 39 -17.70 8.60 6.47
N ASP A 40 -18.28 8.76 5.29
CA ASP A 40 -17.80 9.69 4.25
C ASP A 40 -17.99 11.18 4.63
N THR A 41 -18.66 11.44 5.76
CA THR A 41 -19.05 12.77 6.23
C THR A 41 -18.70 12.95 7.71
N ASP A 42 -18.11 14.10 8.05
CA ASP A 42 -18.18 14.68 9.40
C ASP A 42 -19.64 15.07 9.75
#